data_AF-A0A8J7K6G3-F1
#
_entry.id   AF-A0A8J7K6G3-F1
#
_cell.length_a   1.000
_cell.length_b   1.000
_cell.length_c   1.000
_cell.angle_alpha   90.00
_cell.angle_beta   90.00
_cell.angle_gamma   90.00
#
_symmetry.space_group_name_H-M   'P 1'
#
loop_
_entity.id
_entity.type
_entity.pdbx_description
1 polymer ?
#
loop_
_entity_poly.entity_id
_entity_poly.type
_entity_poly.pdbx_seq_one_letter_code
_entity_poly.pdbx_strand_id
1 'polypeptide(L)'
;MTTQNQPQKQLVNVKTGEPYQPVRIYYQIFKNKKKTVLSALQKLKCIEYEPERDRWNWLYEAEAKKLRFTRSYGALTAADKPLILGYFTFRGEEQMLLDLRSFERATHAIDFFDKRINRYAATPTHMRIVNRLFSLEDMPNREIHPSLDPFFDRENVPCLAHQMEQQFEQIEADYADDPEGKEKALQAYLDQHMNQPHPEIEELIIHPDKIDRLGLPMALQMRQVEAFEHWRGNFTFRATDVIQQWVEAMADEFDDEFDDEVVEEITEAEAEATQKEASQSDRSDS
;
A
#
# COMPACT_ATOMS: atom_id res chain seq x y z
N MET A 1 2.30 -10.89 -39.73
CA MET A 1 0.99 -10.73 -39.09
C MET A 1 0.96 -9.35 -38.47
N THR A 2 -0.02 -8.55 -38.87
CA THR A 2 -0.14 -7.12 -38.57
C THR A 2 -0.44 -6.95 -37.09
N THR A 3 0.52 -6.46 -36.30
CA THR A 3 0.29 -6.03 -34.92
C THR A 3 -0.65 -4.84 -35.00
N GLN A 4 -1.95 -5.07 -34.78
CA GLN A 4 -2.92 -4.00 -34.64
C GLN A 4 -2.47 -3.15 -33.46
N ASN A 5 -2.11 -1.90 -33.76
CA ASN A 5 -1.80 -0.88 -32.78
C ASN A 5 -3.09 -0.59 -32.01
N GLN A 6 -3.36 -1.35 -30.94
CA GLN A 6 -4.49 -1.05 -30.05
C GLN A 6 -4.28 0.36 -29.49
N PRO A 7 -5.31 1.21 -29.46
CA PRO A 7 -5.17 2.54 -28.89
C PRO A 7 -4.68 2.42 -27.45
N GLN A 8 -3.55 3.07 -27.16
CA GLN A 8 -2.92 3.02 -25.84
C GLN A 8 -3.88 3.62 -24.82
N LYS A 9 -4.51 2.78 -24.00
CA LYS A 9 -5.41 3.22 -22.93
C LYS A 9 -4.63 4.16 -22.00
N GLN A 10 -5.11 5.39 -21.86
CA GLN A 10 -4.47 6.37 -20.98
C GLN A 10 -4.83 6.07 -19.53
N LEU A 11 -3.82 5.71 -18.74
CA LEU A 11 -3.96 5.47 -17.30
C LEU A 11 -4.40 6.74 -16.57
N VAL A 12 -5.38 6.60 -15.68
CA VAL A 12 -5.84 7.67 -14.80
C VAL A 12 -4.97 7.71 -13.55
N ASN A 13 -4.30 8.84 -13.36
CA ASN A 13 -3.57 9.14 -12.13
C ASN A 13 -4.30 10.25 -11.36
N VAL A 14 -4.20 10.21 -10.03
CA VAL A 14 -4.61 11.36 -9.20
C VAL A 14 -3.60 12.50 -9.36
N LYS A 15 -3.98 13.71 -8.92
CA LYS A 15 -3.16 14.93 -9.10
C LYS A 15 -1.78 14.88 -8.43
N THR A 16 -1.63 14.02 -7.44
CA THR A 16 -0.39 13.73 -6.72
C THR A 16 0.49 12.68 -7.43
N GLY A 17 0.11 12.19 -8.61
CA GLY A 17 0.94 11.36 -9.49
C GLY A 17 0.68 9.85 -9.40
N GLU A 18 0.05 9.39 -8.32
CA GLU A 18 -0.26 7.98 -8.08
C GLU A 18 -1.37 7.47 -9.01
N PRO A 19 -1.40 6.16 -9.33
CA PRO A 19 -2.52 5.55 -10.02
C PRO A 19 -3.83 5.72 -9.26
N TYR A 20 -4.90 5.98 -9.99
CA TYR A 20 -6.24 5.98 -9.41
C TYR A 20 -6.65 4.55 -9.06
N GLN A 21 -6.67 4.26 -7.77
CA GLN A 21 -7.10 2.98 -7.20
C GLN A 21 -7.94 3.27 -5.95
N PRO A 22 -9.28 3.20 -6.05
CA PRO A 22 -10.17 3.48 -4.94
C PRO A 22 -9.86 2.65 -3.69
N VAL A 23 -9.94 3.30 -2.53
CA VAL A 23 -9.85 2.66 -1.20
C VAL A 23 -10.88 3.29 -0.28
N ARG A 24 -11.53 2.47 0.55
CA ARG A 24 -12.36 2.91 1.67
C ARG A 24 -11.86 2.28 2.96
N ILE A 25 -11.44 3.10 3.91
CA ILE A 25 -11.04 2.65 5.24
C ILE A 25 -12.26 2.74 6.16
N TYR A 26 -12.54 1.67 6.88
CA TYR A 26 -13.65 1.57 7.83
C TYR A 26 -13.13 1.77 9.24
N TYR A 27 -13.71 2.74 9.93
CA TYR A 27 -13.47 3.01 11.35
C TYR A 27 -14.67 2.58 12.17
N GLN A 28 -14.41 1.80 13.21
CA GLN A 28 -15.36 1.59 14.30
C GLN A 28 -15.24 2.77 15.27
N ILE A 29 -16.34 3.47 15.51
CA ILE A 29 -16.46 4.49 16.56
C ILE A 29 -17.00 3.80 17.81
N PHE A 30 -16.35 4.00 18.95
CA PHE A 30 -16.83 3.45 20.21
C PHE A 30 -18.07 4.20 20.72
N LYS A 31 -18.92 3.51 21.47
CA LYS A 31 -20.19 4.04 21.99
C LYS A 31 -20.02 5.40 22.65
N ASN A 32 -20.86 6.37 22.26
CA ASN A 32 -20.85 7.76 22.73
C ASN A 32 -19.54 8.55 22.44
N LYS A 33 -18.70 8.11 21.51
CA LYS A 33 -17.42 8.78 21.16
C LYS A 33 -17.44 9.57 19.87
N LYS A 34 -18.52 9.57 19.08
CA LYS A 34 -18.63 10.37 17.84
C LYS A 34 -18.25 11.84 18.04
N LYS A 35 -18.75 12.48 19.12
CA LYS A 35 -18.39 13.88 19.45
C LYS A 35 -16.88 14.06 19.68
N THR A 36 -16.21 13.08 20.28
CA THR A 36 -14.76 13.09 20.47
C THR A 36 -14.02 13.00 19.13
N VAL A 37 -14.47 12.13 18.23
CA VAL A 37 -13.91 12.01 16.87
C VAL A 37 -14.10 13.32 16.09
N LEU A 38 -15.32 13.87 16.09
CA LEU A 38 -15.61 15.15 15.43
C LEU A 38 -14.75 16.29 15.98
N SER A 39 -14.60 16.38 17.30
CA SER A 39 -13.72 17.39 17.92
C SER A 39 -12.26 17.22 17.51
N ALA A 40 -11.79 15.98 17.30
CA ALA A 40 -10.44 15.72 16.80
C ALA A 40 -10.28 16.20 15.35
N LEU A 41 -11.25 15.88 14.48
CA LEU A 41 -11.26 16.32 13.08
C LEU A 41 -11.32 17.85 12.98
N GLN A 42 -12.19 18.52 13.73
CA GLN A 42 -12.35 19.99 13.74
C GLN A 42 -11.10 20.75 14.18
N LYS A 43 -10.19 20.13 14.93
CA LYS A 43 -8.93 20.77 15.36
C LYS A 43 -7.87 20.81 14.27
N LEU A 44 -8.02 20.00 13.21
CA LEU A 44 -7.05 19.90 12.12
C LEU A 44 -7.36 20.95 11.07
N LYS A 45 -6.37 21.79 10.74
CA LYS A 45 -6.53 22.83 9.71
C LYS A 45 -6.61 22.26 8.30
N CYS A 46 -6.12 21.04 8.11
CA CYS A 46 -6.25 20.27 6.87
C CYS A 46 -7.59 19.53 6.74
N ILE A 47 -8.55 19.77 7.63
CA ILE A 47 -9.88 19.16 7.58
C ILE A 47 -10.94 20.24 7.45
N GLU A 48 -11.83 20.09 6.47
CA GLU A 48 -12.93 21.04 6.21
C GLU A 48 -14.25 20.28 6.08
N TYR A 49 -15.30 20.77 6.73
CA TYR A 49 -16.64 20.21 6.57
C TYR A 49 -17.33 20.79 5.34
N GLU A 50 -17.88 19.93 4.49
CA GLU A 50 -18.68 20.29 3.30
C GLU A 50 -20.16 19.95 3.56
N PRO A 51 -20.99 20.95 3.95
CA PRO A 51 -22.37 20.71 4.34
C PRO A 51 -23.24 20.12 3.22
N GLU A 52 -22.98 20.51 1.98
CA GLU A 52 -23.77 20.08 0.81
C GLU A 52 -23.71 18.56 0.57
N ARG A 53 -22.63 17.92 1.03
CA ARG A 53 -22.39 16.48 0.86
C ARG A 53 -22.29 15.73 2.19
N ASP A 54 -22.53 16.43 3.30
CA ASP A 54 -22.38 15.92 4.67
C ASP A 54 -21.10 15.10 4.89
N ARG A 55 -19.96 15.70 4.55
CA ARG A 55 -18.65 15.02 4.63
C ARG A 55 -17.54 15.94 5.12
N TRP A 56 -16.47 15.35 5.62
CA TRP A 56 -15.27 16.06 6.08
C TRP A 56 -14.12 15.83 5.10
N ASN A 57 -13.78 16.83 4.31
CA ASN A 57 -12.70 16.77 3.35
C ASN A 57 -11.34 16.85 4.04
N TRP A 58 -10.47 15.89 3.72
CA TRP A 58 -9.06 15.94 4.05
C TRP A 58 -8.30 16.63 2.92
N LEU A 59 -7.82 17.83 3.18
CA LEU A 59 -7.13 18.68 2.23
C LEU A 59 -5.63 18.45 2.32
N TYR A 60 -4.91 18.52 1.20
CA TYR A 60 -3.45 18.49 1.16
C TYR A 60 -2.87 19.83 1.62
N GLU A 61 -3.26 20.33 2.78
CA GLU A 61 -2.89 21.63 3.32
C GLU A 61 -2.42 21.54 4.77
N ALA A 62 -1.96 22.66 5.34
CA ALA A 62 -1.51 22.76 6.73
C ALA A 62 -0.71 21.55 7.24
N GLU A 63 -1.26 20.75 8.16
CA GLU A 63 -0.63 19.56 8.75
C GLU A 63 -0.31 18.48 7.71
N ALA A 64 -1.14 18.36 6.67
CA ALA A 64 -0.99 17.36 5.61
C ALA A 64 0.10 17.72 4.59
N LYS A 65 0.59 18.97 4.52
CA LYS A 65 1.68 19.37 3.58
C LYS A 65 2.98 18.59 3.77
N LYS A 66 3.16 17.97 4.95
CA LYS A 66 4.33 17.15 5.29
C LYS A 66 4.28 15.74 4.72
N LEU A 67 3.12 15.30 4.20
CA LEU A 67 2.99 14.02 3.53
C LEU A 67 3.78 14.04 2.22
N ARG A 68 4.48 12.94 1.94
CA ARG A 68 5.38 12.80 0.81
C ARG A 68 4.72 11.88 -0.22
N PHE A 69 3.94 12.49 -1.10
CA PHE A 69 3.39 11.78 -2.27
C PHE A 69 4.38 11.79 -3.43
N THR A 70 4.17 10.91 -4.42
CA THR A 70 4.85 10.90 -5.74
C THR A 70 5.09 12.32 -6.29
N ARG A 71 4.08 13.19 -6.26
CA ARG A 71 4.19 14.63 -6.52
C ARG A 71 3.89 15.42 -5.25
N SER A 72 4.89 16.15 -4.77
CA SER A 72 4.79 16.95 -3.54
C SER A 72 3.83 18.15 -3.67
N TYR A 73 3.35 18.66 -2.53
CA TYR A 73 2.50 19.86 -2.46
C TYR A 73 3.11 21.07 -3.17
N GLY A 74 4.43 21.27 -3.05
CA GLY A 74 5.14 22.38 -3.68
C GLY A 74 5.07 22.32 -5.21
N ALA A 75 5.02 21.11 -5.77
CA ALA A 75 4.95 20.88 -7.20
C ALA A 75 3.55 21.04 -7.79
N LEU A 76 2.49 21.13 -6.97
CA LEU A 76 1.11 21.33 -7.44
C LEU A 76 0.88 22.77 -7.92
N THR A 77 0.09 22.93 -8.98
CA THR A 77 -0.26 24.25 -9.52
C THR A 77 -1.20 25.02 -8.58
N ALA A 78 -1.29 26.34 -8.73
CA ALA A 78 -2.22 27.15 -7.94
C ALA A 78 -3.68 26.76 -8.18
N ALA A 79 -4.03 26.37 -9.42
CA ALA A 79 -5.38 25.94 -9.78
C ALA A 79 -5.78 24.59 -9.17
N ASP A 80 -4.81 23.75 -8.77
CA ASP A 80 -5.06 22.46 -8.14
C ASP A 80 -5.16 22.55 -6.60
N LYS A 81 -4.99 23.75 -6.00
CA LYS A 81 -4.97 23.96 -4.54
C LYS A 81 -6.26 24.66 -4.06
N PRO A 82 -6.86 24.24 -2.94
CA PRO A 82 -6.50 23.07 -2.11
C PRO A 82 -6.90 21.75 -2.77
N LEU A 83 -5.99 20.77 -2.75
CA LEU A 83 -6.27 19.43 -3.29
C LEU A 83 -6.96 18.56 -2.22
N ILE A 84 -8.08 17.92 -2.56
CA ILE A 84 -8.72 16.94 -1.67
C ILE A 84 -7.97 15.60 -1.77
N LEU A 85 -7.43 15.13 -0.64
CA LEU A 85 -6.78 13.83 -0.47
C LEU A 85 -7.81 12.72 -0.30
N GLY A 86 -8.86 12.99 0.46
CA GLY A 86 -9.97 12.08 0.71
C GLY A 86 -11.08 12.77 1.49
N TYR A 87 -12.10 12.03 1.89
CA TYR A 87 -13.15 12.57 2.76
C TYR A 87 -13.69 11.53 3.72
N PHE A 88 -14.07 11.99 4.91
CA PHE A 88 -14.77 11.18 5.89
C PHE A 88 -16.28 11.34 5.76
N THR A 89 -17.00 10.24 5.93
CA THR A 89 -18.46 10.20 6.05
C THR A 89 -18.85 9.39 7.28
N PHE A 90 -19.83 9.87 8.04
CA PHE A 90 -20.35 9.13 9.21
C PHE A 90 -21.58 8.33 8.81
N ARG A 91 -21.56 7.02 9.08
CA ARG A 91 -22.72 6.14 8.93
C ARG A 91 -23.29 5.88 10.33
N GLY A 92 -24.21 6.73 10.76
CA GLY A 92 -24.78 6.67 12.11
C GLY A 92 -23.83 7.16 13.21
N GLU A 93 -23.92 6.54 14.39
CA GLU A 93 -23.14 6.94 15.58
C GLU A 93 -21.85 6.13 15.78
N GLU A 94 -21.78 4.95 15.17
CA GLU A 94 -20.75 3.93 15.49
C GLU A 94 -19.82 3.62 14.32
N GLN A 95 -20.03 4.23 13.14
CA GLN A 95 -19.19 3.98 11.97
C GLN A 95 -18.78 5.29 11.28
N MET A 96 -17.50 5.36 10.91
CA MET A 96 -16.94 6.40 10.06
C MET A 96 -16.17 5.76 8.91
N LEU A 97 -16.33 6.28 7.71
CA LEU A 97 -15.66 5.82 6.50
C LEU A 97 -14.66 6.89 6.08
N LEU A 98 -13.51 6.50 5.54
CA LEU A 98 -12.57 7.40 4.86
C LEU A 98 -12.36 6.91 3.42
N ASP A 99 -12.85 7.69 2.47
CA ASP A 99 -12.73 7.40 1.04
C ASP A 99 -11.50 8.07 0.43
N LEU A 100 -10.71 7.28 -0.29
CA LEU A 100 -9.42 7.65 -0.85
C LEU A 100 -9.33 7.16 -2.30
N ARG A 101 -8.45 7.79 -3.07
CA ARG A 101 -8.35 7.56 -4.52
C ARG A 101 -7.06 6.89 -4.97
N SER A 102 -6.20 6.50 -4.03
CA SER A 102 -4.99 5.72 -4.32
C SER A 102 -4.57 4.94 -3.06
N PHE A 103 -3.79 3.89 -3.27
CA PHE A 103 -3.22 3.08 -2.19
C PHE A 103 -2.22 3.88 -1.34
N GLU A 104 -1.40 4.72 -1.97
CA GLU A 104 -0.46 5.63 -1.27
C GLU A 104 -1.18 6.61 -0.33
N ARG A 105 -2.38 7.08 -0.71
CA ARG A 105 -3.21 7.90 0.19
C ARG A 105 -3.73 7.10 1.38
N ALA A 106 -4.00 5.80 1.22
CA ALA A 106 -4.45 4.94 2.31
C ALA A 106 -3.37 4.68 3.34
N THR A 107 -2.14 4.38 2.90
CA THR A 107 -0.99 4.21 3.80
C THR A 107 -0.72 5.50 4.58
N HIS A 108 -0.70 6.64 3.90
CA HIS A 108 -0.54 7.94 4.55
C HIS A 108 -1.68 8.30 5.49
N ALA A 109 -2.93 8.00 5.13
CA ALA A 109 -4.09 8.26 5.98
C ALA A 109 -3.99 7.52 7.31
N ILE A 110 -3.66 6.22 7.28
CA ILE A 110 -3.53 5.40 8.47
C ILE A 110 -2.50 6.01 9.42
N ASP A 111 -1.29 6.27 8.94
CA ASP A 111 -0.23 6.86 9.77
C ASP A 111 -0.54 8.29 10.25
N PHE A 112 -1.23 9.07 9.43
CA PHE A 112 -1.56 10.45 9.75
C PHE A 112 -2.65 10.53 10.82
N PHE A 113 -3.73 9.79 10.66
CA PHE A 113 -4.89 9.85 11.56
C PHE A 113 -4.71 9.02 12.82
N ASP A 114 -3.90 7.97 12.80
CA ASP A 114 -3.54 7.19 13.99
C ASP A 114 -2.97 8.07 15.13
N LYS A 115 -2.23 9.12 14.75
CA LYS A 115 -1.63 10.08 15.69
C LYS A 115 -2.59 11.17 16.15
N ARG A 116 -3.78 11.28 15.55
CA ARG A 116 -4.68 12.44 15.68
C ARG A 116 -6.07 12.08 16.16
N ILE A 117 -6.52 10.86 15.88
CA ILE A 117 -7.78 10.31 16.35
C ILE A 117 -7.43 9.32 17.45
N ASN A 118 -7.99 9.54 18.65
CA ASN A 118 -7.77 8.63 19.76
C ASN A 118 -8.33 7.24 19.41
N ARG A 119 -7.50 6.19 19.48
CA ARG A 119 -7.90 4.79 19.20
C ARG A 119 -9.06 4.30 20.07
N TYR A 120 -9.22 4.82 21.28
CA TYR A 120 -10.37 4.52 22.15
C TYR A 120 -11.63 5.31 21.81
N ALA A 121 -11.55 6.24 20.85
CA ALA A 121 -12.70 6.97 20.31
C ALA A 121 -13.13 6.37 18.96
N ALA A 122 -12.17 6.14 18.07
CA ALA A 122 -12.40 5.39 16.85
C ALA A 122 -11.12 4.68 16.40
N THR A 123 -11.28 3.50 15.81
CA THR A 123 -10.15 2.69 15.33
C THR A 123 -10.43 2.13 13.95
N PRO A 124 -9.45 2.12 13.02
CA PRO A 124 -9.62 1.45 11.74
C PRO A 124 -9.71 -0.06 11.98
N THR A 125 -10.64 -0.74 11.31
CA THR A 125 -10.85 -2.19 11.47
C THR A 125 -10.52 -2.97 10.20
N HIS A 126 -10.84 -2.40 9.05
CA HIS A 126 -10.55 -2.97 7.75
C HIS A 126 -10.54 -1.86 6.68
N MET A 127 -10.07 -2.19 5.49
CA MET A 127 -10.28 -1.38 4.30
C MET A 127 -10.79 -2.24 3.15
N ARG A 128 -11.55 -1.62 2.26
CA ARG A 128 -11.86 -2.20 0.95
C ARG A 128 -11.09 -1.47 -0.12
N ILE A 129 -10.58 -2.23 -1.07
CA ILE A 129 -9.73 -1.74 -2.15
C ILE A 129 -10.25 -2.21 -3.50
N VAL A 130 -9.85 -1.51 -4.56
CA VAL A 130 -10.07 -1.94 -5.93
C VAL A 130 -8.73 -2.31 -6.58
N ASN A 131 -8.54 -3.60 -6.84
CA ASN A 131 -7.34 -4.22 -7.42
C ASN A 131 -7.33 -4.12 -8.95
N ARG A 132 -7.64 -2.94 -9.50
CA ARG A 132 -7.48 -2.67 -10.94
C ARG A 132 -7.13 -1.22 -11.20
N LEU A 133 -6.56 -1.00 -12.38
CA LEU A 133 -6.31 0.33 -12.92
C LEU A 133 -7.48 0.83 -13.78
N PHE A 134 -7.53 2.13 -13.99
CA PHE A 134 -8.63 2.82 -14.68
C PHE A 134 -8.11 3.63 -15.86
N SER A 135 -8.88 3.60 -16.95
CA SER A 135 -8.71 4.45 -18.13
C SER A 135 -9.63 5.67 -18.06
N LEU A 136 -9.37 6.66 -18.92
CA LEU A 136 -10.31 7.77 -19.11
C LEU A 136 -11.69 7.31 -19.61
N GLU A 137 -11.75 6.19 -20.32
CA GLU A 137 -13.01 5.59 -20.81
C GLU A 137 -13.85 5.01 -19.66
N ASP A 138 -13.19 4.55 -18.60
CA ASP A 138 -13.84 4.06 -17.38
C ASP A 138 -14.44 5.19 -16.51
N MET A 139 -14.21 6.46 -16.89
CA MET A 139 -14.59 7.64 -16.12
C MET A 139 -15.63 8.51 -16.87
N PRO A 140 -16.86 7.99 -17.11
CA PRO A 140 -17.82 8.59 -18.05
C PRO A 140 -18.31 10.00 -17.66
N ASN A 141 -18.38 10.31 -16.36
CA ASN A 141 -19.00 11.56 -15.90
C ASN A 141 -18.02 12.68 -15.56
N ARG A 142 -16.70 12.43 -15.60
CA ARG A 142 -15.64 13.40 -15.21
C ARG A 142 -15.96 14.19 -13.92
N GLU A 143 -16.72 13.60 -13.01
CA GLU A 143 -17.06 14.24 -11.75
C GLU A 143 -15.78 14.51 -10.97
N ILE A 144 -15.73 15.67 -10.32
CA ILE A 144 -14.52 16.14 -9.63
C ILE A 144 -14.14 15.16 -8.51
N HIS A 145 -15.12 14.49 -7.88
CA HIS A 145 -14.93 13.37 -6.95
C HIS A 145 -16.18 12.45 -6.93
N PRO A 146 -16.31 11.46 -7.84
CA PRO A 146 -17.49 10.58 -7.87
C PRO A 146 -17.57 9.75 -6.59
N SER A 147 -18.79 9.40 -6.14
CA SER A 147 -18.94 8.49 -4.99
C SER A 147 -18.22 7.16 -5.24
N LEU A 148 -17.64 6.58 -4.19
CA LEU A 148 -17.04 5.23 -4.22
C LEU A 148 -18.03 4.13 -3.82
N ASP A 149 -19.26 4.48 -3.46
CA ASP A 149 -20.30 3.51 -3.09
C ASP A 149 -20.51 2.41 -4.16
N PRO A 150 -20.48 2.68 -5.49
CA PRO A 150 -20.62 1.63 -6.50
C PRO A 150 -19.55 0.51 -6.42
N PHE A 151 -18.39 0.82 -5.83
CA PHE A 151 -17.37 -0.19 -5.55
C PHE A 151 -17.64 -0.88 -4.22
N PHE A 152 -17.92 -0.12 -3.15
CA PHE A 152 -17.78 -0.62 -1.79
C PHE A 152 -19.08 -0.93 -1.05
N ASP A 153 -20.22 -0.41 -1.49
CA ASP A 153 -21.55 -0.75 -0.94
C ASP A 153 -22.03 -2.08 -1.58
N ARG A 154 -21.22 -3.13 -1.37
CA ARG A 154 -21.48 -4.50 -1.82
C ARG A 154 -21.51 -5.44 -0.62
N GLU A 155 -22.41 -6.42 -0.69
CA GLU A 155 -22.43 -7.54 0.23
C GLU A 155 -21.36 -8.56 -0.20
N ASN A 156 -20.80 -9.30 0.77
CA ASN A 156 -19.86 -10.41 0.55
C ASN A 156 -18.58 -10.01 -0.22
N VAL A 157 -17.86 -9.00 0.26
CA VAL A 157 -16.51 -8.69 -0.25
C VAL A 157 -15.51 -9.72 0.30
N PRO A 158 -14.71 -10.38 -0.55
CA PRO A 158 -13.76 -11.38 -0.08
C PRO A 158 -12.67 -10.76 0.79
N CYS A 159 -12.39 -11.40 1.93
CA CYS A 159 -11.25 -11.11 2.78
C CYS A 159 -10.31 -12.32 2.76
N LEU A 160 -9.26 -12.27 1.93
CA LEU A 160 -8.36 -13.41 1.75
C LEU A 160 -7.63 -13.78 3.04
N ALA A 161 -7.18 -12.79 3.81
CA ALA A 161 -6.51 -13.04 5.10
C ALA A 161 -7.40 -13.83 6.07
N HIS A 162 -8.66 -13.42 6.22
CA HIS A 162 -9.59 -14.13 7.10
C HIS A 162 -9.94 -15.53 6.59
N GLN A 163 -10.05 -15.71 5.26
CA GLN A 163 -10.24 -17.02 4.66
C GLN A 163 -9.02 -17.93 4.90
N MET A 164 -7.81 -17.40 4.80
CA MET A 164 -6.58 -18.13 5.09
C MET A 164 -6.50 -18.52 6.57
N GLU A 165 -6.79 -17.60 7.50
CA GLU A 165 -6.82 -17.89 8.94
C GLU A 165 -7.76 -19.05 9.28
N GLN A 166 -9.01 -19.00 8.80
CA GLN A 166 -9.99 -20.08 9.03
C GLN A 166 -9.52 -21.43 8.46
N GLN A 167 -8.86 -21.41 7.29
CA GLN A 167 -8.35 -22.64 6.67
C GLN A 167 -7.14 -23.19 7.42
N PHE A 168 -6.27 -22.34 7.94
CA PHE A 168 -5.14 -22.77 8.76
C PHE A 168 -5.63 -23.39 10.07
N GLU A 169 -6.58 -22.76 10.76
CA GLU A 169 -7.19 -23.32 11.97
C GLU A 169 -7.84 -24.69 11.70
N GLN A 170 -8.51 -24.83 10.55
CA GLN A 170 -9.12 -26.10 10.14
C GLN A 170 -8.07 -27.18 9.86
N ILE A 171 -6.99 -26.85 9.12
CA ILE A 171 -5.88 -27.78 8.85
C ILE A 171 -5.18 -28.19 10.15
N GLU A 172 -4.97 -27.26 11.08
CA GLU A 172 -4.40 -27.56 12.40
C GLU A 172 -5.27 -28.54 13.19
N ALA A 173 -6.60 -28.37 13.13
CA ALA A 173 -7.54 -29.26 13.80
C ALA A 173 -7.60 -30.66 13.14
N ASP A 174 -7.63 -30.72 11.80
CA ASP A 174 -7.77 -31.97 11.05
C ASP A 174 -6.53 -32.86 11.13
N TYR A 175 -5.35 -32.25 11.31
CA TYR A 175 -4.05 -32.93 11.37
C TYR A 175 -3.36 -32.79 12.75
N ALA A 176 -4.14 -32.65 13.83
CA ALA A 176 -3.61 -32.42 15.17
C ALA A 176 -2.55 -33.45 15.61
N ASP A 177 -2.71 -34.72 15.20
CA ASP A 177 -1.82 -35.84 15.54
C ASP A 177 -0.87 -36.24 14.39
N ASP A 178 -0.87 -35.52 13.26
CA ASP A 178 -0.06 -35.83 12.08
C ASP A 178 0.73 -34.60 11.59
N PRO A 179 1.92 -34.33 12.17
CA PRO A 179 2.73 -33.19 11.78
C PRO A 179 3.15 -33.19 10.31
N GLU A 180 3.42 -34.35 9.71
CA GLU A 180 3.86 -34.46 8.31
C GLU A 180 2.68 -34.26 7.34
N GLY A 181 1.51 -34.81 7.66
CA GLY A 181 0.27 -34.53 6.92
C GLY A 181 -0.14 -33.07 7.01
N LYS A 182 0.01 -32.44 8.19
CA LYS A 182 -0.26 -31.02 8.38
C LYS A 182 0.62 -30.15 7.50
N GLU A 183 1.93 -30.40 7.46
CA GLU A 183 2.86 -29.64 6.63
C GLU A 183 2.50 -29.75 5.14
N LYS A 184 2.20 -30.97 4.66
CA LYS A 184 1.75 -31.19 3.27
C LYS A 184 0.43 -30.48 2.96
N ALA A 185 -0.52 -30.51 3.89
CA ALA A 185 -1.81 -29.84 3.73
C ALA A 185 -1.66 -28.31 3.67
N LEU A 186 -0.84 -27.73 4.55
CA LEU A 186 -0.52 -26.30 4.53
C LEU A 186 0.17 -25.90 3.22
N GLN A 187 1.18 -26.66 2.78
CA GLN A 187 1.88 -26.38 1.52
C GLN A 187 0.94 -26.46 0.32
N ALA A 188 0.12 -27.51 0.22
CA ALA A 188 -0.84 -27.66 -0.87
C ALA A 188 -1.87 -26.52 -0.90
N TYR A 189 -2.32 -26.06 0.27
CA TYR A 189 -3.20 -24.90 0.37
C TYR A 189 -2.52 -23.62 -0.13
N LEU A 190 -1.29 -23.35 0.32
CA LEU A 190 -0.52 -22.20 -0.14
C LEU A 190 -0.32 -22.22 -1.66
N ASP A 191 0.10 -23.36 -2.21
CA ASP A 191 0.31 -23.53 -3.65
C ASP A 191 -0.98 -23.31 -4.46
N GLN A 192 -2.12 -23.76 -3.94
CA GLN A 192 -3.41 -23.60 -4.61
C GLN A 192 -3.93 -22.15 -4.58
N HIS A 193 -3.71 -21.43 -3.47
CA HIS A 193 -4.35 -20.13 -3.23
C HIS A 193 -3.47 -18.93 -3.54
N MET A 194 -2.14 -19.05 -3.37
CA MET A 194 -1.20 -17.97 -3.73
C MET A 194 -1.10 -17.72 -5.23
N ASN A 195 -1.48 -18.71 -6.04
CA ASN A 195 -1.46 -18.62 -7.52
C ASN A 195 -2.77 -18.11 -8.13
N GLN A 196 -3.76 -17.76 -7.30
CA GLN A 196 -5.01 -17.20 -7.77
C GLN A 196 -4.88 -15.68 -7.94
N PRO A 197 -5.50 -15.08 -8.98
CA PRO A 197 -5.51 -13.63 -9.10
C PRO A 197 -6.27 -13.02 -7.94
N HIS A 198 -5.84 -11.85 -7.46
CA HIS A 198 -6.60 -11.13 -6.45
C HIS A 198 -7.98 -10.74 -7.01
N PRO A 199 -9.04 -10.79 -6.17
CA PRO A 199 -10.35 -10.33 -6.60
C PRO A 199 -10.30 -8.83 -6.92
N GLU A 200 -11.11 -8.38 -7.88
CA GLU A 200 -11.17 -6.96 -8.29
C GLU A 200 -11.47 -6.05 -7.09
N ILE A 201 -12.32 -6.51 -6.16
CA ILE A 201 -12.61 -5.81 -4.91
C ILE A 201 -12.30 -6.77 -3.77
N GLU A 202 -11.50 -6.30 -2.84
CA GLU A 202 -10.98 -7.08 -1.72
C GLU A 202 -11.12 -6.29 -0.41
N GLU A 203 -11.28 -7.01 0.68
CA GLU A 203 -11.23 -6.48 2.04
C GLU A 203 -9.92 -6.90 2.73
N LEU A 204 -9.19 -5.92 3.26
CA LEU A 204 -7.97 -6.12 4.03
C LEU A 204 -8.23 -5.76 5.49
N ILE A 205 -7.84 -6.64 6.42
CA ILE A 205 -7.96 -6.39 7.85
C ILE A 205 -6.90 -5.37 8.29
N ILE A 206 -7.29 -4.46 9.19
CA ILE A 206 -6.37 -3.54 9.86
C ILE A 206 -6.42 -3.88 11.34
N HIS A 207 -5.34 -4.47 11.85
CA HIS A 207 -5.25 -4.82 13.27
C HIS A 207 -5.03 -3.55 14.12
N PRO A 208 -5.98 -3.17 14.99
CA PRO A 208 -5.92 -1.90 15.73
C PRO A 208 -4.75 -1.81 16.72
N ASP A 209 -4.39 -2.95 17.31
CA ASP A 209 -3.37 -3.07 18.35
C ASP A 209 -1.95 -3.09 17.76
N LYS A 210 -1.85 -3.46 16.48
CA LYS A 210 -0.61 -3.54 15.72
C LYS A 210 -0.88 -3.02 14.31
N ILE A 211 -0.94 -1.68 14.18
CA ILE A 211 -0.95 -1.07 12.85
C ILE A 211 0.37 -1.46 12.18
N ASP A 212 0.28 -2.39 11.24
CA ASP A 212 1.42 -2.89 10.51
C ASP A 212 1.89 -1.83 9.52
N ARG A 213 2.94 -1.09 9.92
CA ARG A 213 3.53 -0.01 9.12
C ARG A 213 4.39 -0.51 7.97
N LEU A 214 4.65 -1.82 7.89
CA LEU A 214 5.49 -2.42 6.87
C LEU A 214 4.66 -3.32 5.96
N GLY A 215 3.97 -4.30 6.52
CA GLY A 215 3.24 -5.31 5.77
C GLY A 215 2.01 -4.77 5.06
N LEU A 216 1.26 -3.81 5.62
CA LEU A 216 0.13 -3.22 4.89
C LEU A 216 0.58 -2.42 3.64
N PRO A 217 1.57 -1.50 3.73
CA PRO A 217 2.13 -0.88 2.53
C PRO A 217 2.66 -1.88 1.50
N MET A 218 3.38 -2.93 1.94
CA MET A 218 3.85 -3.99 1.04
C MET A 218 2.68 -4.73 0.36
N ALA A 219 1.66 -5.12 1.12
CA ALA A 219 0.49 -5.81 0.61
C ALA A 219 -0.24 -4.99 -0.46
N LEU A 220 -0.40 -3.68 -0.23
CA LEU A 220 -0.98 -2.77 -1.22
C LEU A 220 -0.07 -2.60 -2.44
N GLN A 221 1.25 -2.53 -2.24
CA GLN A 221 2.21 -2.42 -3.33
C GLN A 221 2.17 -3.65 -4.25
N MET A 222 2.13 -4.86 -3.69
CA MET A 222 2.02 -6.10 -4.47
C MET A 222 0.79 -6.10 -5.37
N ARG A 223 -0.36 -5.69 -4.82
CA ARG A 223 -1.63 -5.57 -5.57
C ARG A 223 -1.56 -4.51 -6.66
N GLN A 224 -0.85 -3.41 -6.42
CA GLN A 224 -0.62 -2.39 -7.43
C GLN A 224 0.27 -2.91 -8.57
N VAL A 225 1.34 -3.65 -8.27
CA VAL A 225 2.19 -4.27 -9.30
C VAL A 225 1.39 -5.26 -10.16
N GLU A 226 0.61 -6.13 -9.53
CA GLU A 226 -0.28 -7.05 -10.27
C GLU A 226 -1.27 -6.29 -11.16
N ALA A 227 -1.90 -5.23 -10.64
CA ALA A 227 -2.83 -4.40 -11.41
C ALA A 227 -2.15 -3.73 -12.63
N PHE A 228 -0.88 -3.34 -12.52
CA PHE A 228 -0.09 -2.82 -13.64
C PHE A 228 0.19 -3.86 -14.70
N GLU A 229 0.54 -5.08 -14.29
CA GLU A 229 0.77 -6.19 -15.22
C GLU A 229 -0.51 -6.58 -15.96
N HIS A 230 -1.63 -6.67 -15.25
CA HIS A 230 -2.94 -6.93 -15.86
C HIS A 230 -3.35 -5.80 -16.82
N TRP A 231 -3.05 -4.55 -16.47
CA TRP A 231 -3.27 -3.40 -17.35
C TRP A 231 -2.47 -3.47 -18.66
N ARG A 232 -1.25 -4.00 -18.60
CA ARG A 232 -0.39 -4.25 -19.78
C ARG A 232 -0.83 -5.48 -20.60
N GLY A 233 -1.84 -6.21 -20.13
CA GLY A 233 -2.37 -7.41 -20.78
C GLY A 233 -1.80 -8.73 -20.24
N ASN A 234 -0.96 -8.69 -19.20
CA ASN A 234 -0.39 -9.86 -18.56
C ASN A 234 -1.33 -10.40 -17.47
N PHE A 235 -2.46 -10.97 -17.88
CA PHE A 235 -3.49 -11.50 -16.96
C PHE A 235 -3.09 -12.80 -16.25
N THR A 236 -1.94 -13.37 -16.56
CA THR A 236 -1.37 -14.54 -15.87
C THR A 236 -0.48 -14.16 -14.70
N PHE A 237 -0.09 -12.90 -14.58
CA PHE A 237 0.75 -12.40 -13.49
C PHE A 237 0.05 -12.45 -12.12
N ARG A 238 0.76 -12.87 -11.08
CA ARG A 238 0.25 -13.12 -9.73
C ARG A 238 1.14 -12.51 -8.66
N ALA A 239 0.63 -12.56 -7.42
CA ALA A 239 1.37 -12.18 -6.22
C ALA A 239 2.70 -12.93 -6.07
N THR A 240 2.75 -14.20 -6.45
CA THR A 240 3.95 -15.04 -6.41
C THR A 240 5.04 -14.52 -7.34
N ASP A 241 4.67 -14.02 -8.53
CA ASP A 241 5.63 -13.40 -9.45
C ASP A 241 6.21 -12.10 -8.87
N VAL A 242 5.42 -11.32 -8.12
CA VAL A 242 5.92 -10.12 -7.41
C VAL A 242 6.93 -10.51 -6.33
N ILE A 243 6.60 -11.52 -5.52
CA ILE A 243 7.49 -12.00 -4.45
C ILE A 243 8.81 -12.47 -5.05
N GLN A 244 8.75 -13.26 -6.13
CA GLN A 244 9.93 -13.74 -6.81
C GLN A 244 10.80 -12.58 -7.33
N GLN A 245 10.21 -11.59 -8.00
CA GLN A 245 10.94 -10.40 -8.48
C GLN A 245 11.61 -9.63 -7.34
N TRP A 246 10.94 -9.52 -6.19
CA TRP A 246 11.52 -8.82 -5.04
C TRP A 246 12.66 -9.62 -4.40
N VAL A 247 12.51 -10.95 -4.31
CA VAL A 247 13.59 -11.83 -3.82
C VAL A 247 14.80 -11.77 -4.73
N GLU A 248 14.59 -11.81 -6.05
CA GLU A 248 15.66 -11.69 -7.05
C GLU A 248 16.35 -10.32 -6.95
N ALA A 249 15.59 -9.21 -6.91
CA ALA A 249 16.16 -7.87 -6.78
C ALA A 249 16.94 -7.66 -5.48
N MET A 250 16.46 -8.24 -4.36
CA MET A 250 17.21 -8.20 -3.10
C MET A 250 18.49 -9.04 -3.18
N ALA A 251 18.45 -10.21 -3.82
CA ALA A 251 19.64 -11.04 -4.02
C ALA A 251 20.70 -10.32 -4.87
N ASP A 252 20.28 -9.66 -5.94
CA ASP A 252 21.16 -8.86 -6.80
C ASP A 252 21.78 -7.66 -6.05
N GLU A 253 21.02 -6.97 -5.19
CA GLU A 253 21.55 -5.89 -4.33
C GLU A 253 22.61 -6.38 -3.34
N PHE A 254 22.45 -7.61 -2.81
CA PHE A 254 23.47 -8.22 -1.94
C PHE A 254 24.71 -8.66 -2.72
N ASP A 255 24.56 -9.21 -3.94
CA ASP A 255 25.70 -9.59 -4.77
C ASP A 255 26.52 -8.35 -5.21
N ASP A 256 25.86 -7.22 -5.52
CA ASP A 256 26.52 -5.95 -5.87
C ASP A 256 27.25 -5.31 -4.65
N GLU A 257 26.70 -5.40 -3.42
CA GLU A 257 27.36 -4.89 -2.20
C GLU A 257 28.63 -5.70 -1.84
N PHE A 258 28.63 -7.01 -2.08
CA PHE A 258 29.80 -7.85 -1.86
C PHE A 258 30.90 -7.63 -2.91
N ASP A 259 30.54 -7.31 -4.15
CA ASP A 259 31.54 -6.99 -5.19
C ASP A 259 32.21 -5.63 -4.92
N ASP A 260 31.48 -4.62 -4.43
CA ASP A 260 32.05 -3.31 -4.10
C ASP A 260 32.92 -3.33 -2.81
N GLU A 261 32.52 -4.06 -1.76
CA GLU A 261 33.28 -4.17 -0.51
C GLU A 261 34.58 -5.00 -0.71
N VAL A 262 34.54 -6.04 -1.55
CA VAL A 262 35.73 -6.83 -1.91
C VAL A 262 36.69 -6.04 -2.80
N VAL A 263 36.19 -5.17 -3.70
CA VAL A 263 37.06 -4.30 -4.53
C VAL A 263 37.71 -3.20 -3.69
N GLU A 264 37.01 -2.60 -2.72
CA GLU A 264 37.62 -1.65 -1.78
C GLU A 264 38.67 -2.31 -0.86
N GLU A 265 38.41 -3.50 -0.31
CA GLU A 265 39.39 -4.20 0.53
C GLU A 265 40.63 -4.68 -0.26
N ILE A 266 40.47 -5.12 -1.51
CA ILE A 266 41.60 -5.50 -2.37
C ILE A 266 42.44 -4.27 -2.73
N THR A 267 41.81 -3.13 -3.04
CA THR A 267 42.54 -1.91 -3.40
C THR A 267 43.27 -1.27 -2.21
N GLU A 268 42.71 -1.31 -1.00
CA GLU A 268 43.42 -0.89 0.23
C GLU A 268 44.57 -1.83 0.59
N ALA A 269 44.39 -3.16 0.46
CA ALA A 269 45.44 -4.13 0.73
C ALA A 269 46.62 -4.01 -0.27
N GLU A 270 46.35 -3.74 -1.55
CA GLU A 270 47.38 -3.49 -2.56
C GLU A 270 48.11 -2.16 -2.34
N ALA A 271 47.41 -1.11 -1.88
CA ALA A 271 48.02 0.17 -1.52
C ALA A 271 48.94 0.08 -0.29
N GLU A 272 48.53 -0.67 0.74
CA GLU A 272 49.37 -0.91 1.94
C GLU A 272 50.59 -1.80 1.66
N ALA A 273 50.45 -2.80 0.78
CA ALA A 273 51.56 -3.64 0.35
C ALA A 273 52.63 -2.82 -0.40
N THR A 274 52.18 -1.92 -1.28
CA THR A 274 53.07 -1.05 -2.06
C THR A 274 53.80 -0.03 -1.18
N GLN A 275 53.19 0.47 -0.10
CA GLN A 275 53.86 1.34 0.88
C GLN A 275 54.87 0.60 1.78
N LYS A 276 54.62 -0.68 2.10
CA LYS A 276 55.56 -1.50 2.88
C LYS A 276 56.82 -1.89 2.10
N GLU A 277 56.70 -2.13 0.80
CA GLU A 277 57.88 -2.42 -0.05
C GLU A 277 58.74 -1.18 -0.28
N ALA A 278 58.13 0.00 -0.45
CA ALA A 278 58.86 1.27 -0.61
C ALA A 278 59.59 1.71 0.68
N SER A 279 59.16 1.26 1.86
CA SER A 279 59.77 1.61 3.15
C SER A 279 60.81 0.59 3.64
N GLN A 280 60.94 -0.57 2.98
CA GLN A 280 61.99 -1.56 3.24
C GLN A 280 63.21 -1.41 2.33
N SER A 281 63.08 -0.79 1.15
CA SER A 281 64.23 -0.53 0.26
C SER A 281 65.13 0.62 0.73
N ASP A 282 64.64 1.48 1.64
CA ASP A 282 65.40 2.61 2.21
C ASP A 282 66.23 2.25 3.47
N ARG A 283 66.22 0.98 3.91
CA ARG A 283 66.98 0.51 5.10
C ARG A 283 68.15 -0.41 4.80
N SER A 284 68.47 -0.65 3.53
CA SER A 284 69.59 -1.52 3.11
C SER A 284 70.84 -0.79 2.61
N ASP A 285 70.99 0.51 2.88
CA ASP A 285 72.26 1.23 2.72
C ASP A 285 72.56 2.10 3.96
N SER A 286 73.09 1.49 5.02
CA SER A 286 73.83 2.14 6.11
C SER A 286 74.67 1.12 6.89
#